data_AF-A0A523WBY7-F1
#
_entry.id   AF-A0A523WBY7-F1
#
_cell.length_a   1.000
_cell.length_b   1.000
_cell.length_c   1.000
_cell.angle_alpha   90.00
_cell.angle_beta   90.00
_cell.angle_gamma   90.00
#
_symmetry.space_group_name_H-M   'P 1'
#
loop_
_entity.id
_entity.type
_entity.pdbx_description
1 polymer ?
#
loop_
_entity_poly.entity_id
_entity_poly.type
_entity_poly.pdbx_seq_one_letter_code
_entity_poly.pdbx_strand_id
1 'polypeptide(L)'
;YYIVDRKDNMIITGGEHVYPSEVEEIISQHSKVRDVAVVGLPDDKWGESVTAVVVLKEGETVTSEEIIEWCRGKMAGYKKPKRVLFIDYSEMPRTATGKILHRELREKYGQL
;
A
#
# COMPACT_ATOMS: atom_id res chain seq x y z
N TYR A 1 18.69 2.96 12.29
CA TYR A 1 18.89 2.02 11.17
C TYR A 1 17.75 2.27 10.18
N TYR A 2 18.04 2.80 8.99
CA TYR A 2 17.04 2.93 7.92
C TYR A 2 17.00 1.62 7.15
N ILE A 3 15.86 0.92 7.18
CA ILE A 3 15.66 -0.24 6.32
C ILE A 3 15.43 0.32 4.91
N VAL A 4 16.46 0.28 4.08
CA VAL A 4 16.33 0.54 2.65
C VAL A 4 15.52 -0.62 2.09
N ASP A 5 14.33 -0.32 1.57
CA ASP A 5 13.45 -1.29 0.93
C ASP A 5 14.22 -2.04 -0.16
N ARG A 6 13.85 -3.30 -0.40
CA ARG A 6 14.48 -4.06 -1.49
C ARG A 6 14.11 -3.38 -2.80
N LYS A 7 15.10 -3.19 -3.67
CA LYS A 7 14.91 -2.66 -5.04
C LYS A 7 13.79 -3.38 -5.80
N ASP A 8 13.52 -4.64 -5.44
CA ASP A 8 12.52 -5.54 -6.03
C ASP A 8 11.05 -5.15 -5.78
N ASN A 9 10.77 -4.24 -4.84
CA ASN A 9 9.41 -3.77 -4.53
C ASN A 9 9.11 -2.36 -5.05
N MET A 10 10.06 -1.70 -5.71
CA MET A 10 9.86 -0.36 -6.26
C MET A 10 8.72 -0.36 -7.28
N ILE A 11 7.83 0.62 -7.17
CA ILE A 11 6.69 0.82 -8.07
C ILE A 11 7.04 1.92 -9.07
N ILE A 12 6.74 1.72 -10.35
CA ILE A 12 6.93 2.69 -11.43
C ILE A 12 5.56 3.15 -11.91
N THR A 13 5.13 4.32 -11.45
CA THR A 13 3.79 4.86 -11.74
C THR A 13 3.89 6.13 -12.57
N GLY A 14 3.40 6.09 -13.82
CA GLY A 14 3.47 7.24 -14.73
C GLY A 14 4.90 7.70 -15.03
N GLY A 15 5.88 6.80 -14.97
CA GLY A 15 7.30 7.12 -15.14
C GLY A 15 8.04 7.55 -13.87
N GLU A 16 7.35 7.64 -12.73
CA GLU A 16 7.94 8.04 -11.45
C GLU A 16 8.18 6.85 -10.52
N HIS A 17 9.28 6.89 -9.77
CA HIS A 17 9.60 5.86 -8.78
C HIS A 17 8.91 6.13 -7.44
N VAL A 18 8.23 5.11 -6.92
CA VAL A 18 7.58 5.11 -5.61
C VAL A 18 8.11 3.94 -4.80
N TYR A 19 8.63 4.24 -3.61
CA TYR A 19 9.02 3.23 -2.63
C TYR A 19 7.81 2.92 -1.74
N PRO A 20 7.32 1.66 -1.73
CA PRO A 20 6.19 1.26 -0.90
C PRO A 20 6.32 1.68 0.56
N SER A 21 7.51 1.51 1.13
CA SER A 21 7.78 1.82 2.54
C SER A 21 7.47 3.27 2.92
N GLU A 22 7.76 4.24 2.04
CA GLU A 22 7.44 5.66 2.29
C GLU A 22 5.93 5.90 2.35
N VAL A 23 5.17 5.19 1.54
CA VAL A 23 3.71 5.30 1.48
C VAL A 23 3.08 4.56 2.68
N GLU A 24 3.59 3.37 2.99
CA GLU A 24 3.20 2.57 4.17
C GLU A 24 3.43 3.34 5.48
N GLU A 25 4.58 4.01 5.63
CA GLU A 25 4.91 4.80 6.81
C GLU A 25 3.89 5.92 7.07
N ILE A 26 3.37 6.56 6.01
CA ILE A 26 2.38 7.62 6.15
C ILE A 26 0.98 7.05 6.43
N ILE A 27 0.59 5.97 5.76
CA ILE A 27 -0.75 5.36 5.94
C ILE A 27 -0.86 4.69 7.31
N SER A 28 0.19 4.02 7.77
CA SER A 28 0.21 3.35 9.09
C SER A 28 0.04 4.32 10.26
N GLN A 29 0.32 5.61 10.08
CA GLN A 29 0.07 6.65 11.08
C GLN A 29 -1.41 7.06 11.19
N HIS A 30 -2.27 6.63 10.26
CA HIS A 30 -3.70 6.90 10.36
C HIS A 30 -4.30 6.15 11.56
N SER A 31 -5.03 6.85 12.43
CA SER A 31 -5.49 6.31 13.73
C SER A 31 -6.32 5.03 13.62
N LYS A 32 -7.06 4.85 12.52
CA LYS A 32 -7.91 3.68 12.24
C LYS A 32 -7.18 2.50 11.57
N VAL A 33 -5.97 2.71 11.07
CA VAL A 33 -5.19 1.67 10.38
C VAL A 33 -4.48 0.81 11.42
N ARG A 34 -4.64 -0.51 11.28
CA ARG A 34 -3.93 -1.51 12.08
C ARG A 34 -2.63 -1.92 11.38
N ASP A 35 -2.70 -2.10 10.08
CA ASP A 35 -1.62 -2.65 9.26
C ASP A 35 -1.82 -2.26 7.80
N VAL A 36 -0.73 -2.14 7.05
CA VAL A 36 -0.75 -1.70 5.65
C VAL A 36 0.40 -2.32 4.86
N ALA A 37 0.13 -2.62 3.60
CA ALA A 37 1.12 -2.97 2.59
C ALA A 37 0.84 -2.19 1.31
N VAL A 38 1.88 -1.70 0.64
CA VAL A 38 1.75 -0.95 -0.62
C VAL A 38 2.40 -1.75 -1.75
N VAL A 39 1.65 -1.95 -2.83
CA VAL A 39 2.11 -2.69 -4.00
C VAL A 39 1.76 -1.96 -5.29
N GLY A 40 2.58 -2.16 -6.31
CA GLY A 40 2.26 -1.77 -7.68
C GLY A 40 1.39 -2.87 -8.31
N LEU A 41 0.22 -2.48 -8.81
CA LEU A 41 -0.64 -3.36 -9.61
C LEU A 41 -0.71 -2.84 -11.05
N PRO A 42 -0.85 -3.70 -12.07
CA PRO A 42 -0.98 -3.26 -13.46
C PRO A 42 -2.10 -2.23 -13.63
N ASP A 43 -1.86 -1.21 -14.44
CA ASP A 43 -2.81 -0.13 -14.70
C ASP A 43 -2.62 0.44 -16.11
N ASP A 44 -3.69 0.53 -16.88
CA ASP A 44 -3.66 0.97 -18.28
C ASP A 44 -3.18 2.42 -18.47
N LYS A 45 -3.37 3.27 -17.45
CA LYS A 45 -3.03 4.70 -17.51
C LYS A 45 -1.63 4.98 -16.96
N TRP A 46 -1.24 4.27 -15.90
CA TRP A 46 -0.03 4.57 -15.14
C TRP A 46 1.08 3.53 -15.32
N GLY A 47 0.83 2.43 -16.03
CA GLY A 47 1.69 1.25 -16.06
C GLY A 47 1.52 0.44 -14.78
N GLU A 48 1.87 1.04 -13.64
CA GLU A 48 1.53 0.54 -12.31
C GLU A 48 0.74 1.56 -11.49
N SER A 49 -0.32 1.09 -10.85
CA SER A 49 -1.11 1.83 -9.87
C SER A 49 -0.62 1.54 -8.46
N VAL A 50 -0.25 2.60 -7.74
CA VAL A 50 0.11 2.51 -6.31
C VAL A 50 -1.14 2.08 -5.55
N THR A 51 -1.14 0.85 -5.04
CA THR A 51 -2.28 0.26 -4.35
C THR A 51 -1.92 0.01 -2.90
N ALA A 52 -2.70 0.59 -1.98
CA ALA A 52 -2.59 0.33 -0.55
C ALA A 52 -3.56 -0.80 -0.15
N VAL A 53 -3.02 -1.88 0.40
CA VAL A 53 -3.79 -2.95 1.04
C VAL A 53 -3.81 -2.67 2.54
N VAL A 54 -4.97 -2.35 3.07
CA VAL A 54 -5.16 -1.80 4.41
C VAL A 54 -5.96 -2.75 5.27
N VAL A 55 -5.49 -2.99 6.49
CA VAL A 55 -6.24 -3.63 7.55
C VAL A 55 -6.62 -2.56 8.56
N LEU A 56 -7.90 -2.50 8.91
CA LEU A 56 -8.39 -1.58 9.93
C LEU A 56 -8.28 -2.17 11.33
N LYS A 57 -8.28 -1.29 12.33
CA LYS A 57 -8.49 -1.72 13.72
C LYS A 57 -9.90 -2.26 13.87
N GLU A 58 -10.08 -3.15 14.85
CA GLU A 58 -11.36 -3.80 15.09
C GLU A 58 -12.45 -2.77 15.41
N GLY A 59 -13.60 -2.88 14.73
CA GLY A 59 -14.73 -1.96 14.87
C GLY A 59 -14.57 -0.61 14.17
N GLU A 60 -13.41 -0.31 13.57
CA GLU A 60 -13.21 0.92 12.82
C GLU A 60 -13.68 0.81 11.37
N THR A 61 -14.11 1.95 10.81
CA THR A 61 -14.47 2.08 9.40
C THR A 61 -13.84 3.33 8.81
N VAL A 62 -13.38 3.23 7.57
CA VAL A 62 -12.83 4.34 6.79
C VAL A 62 -13.01 4.02 5.31
N THR A 63 -13.23 5.04 4.50
CA THR A 63 -13.37 4.92 3.05
C THR A 63 -12.01 4.96 2.36
N SER A 64 -11.96 4.50 1.11
CA SER A 64 -10.77 4.64 0.25
C SER A 64 -10.38 6.11 0.09
N GLU A 65 -11.38 6.99 -0.07
CA GLU A 65 -11.19 8.42 -0.29
C GLU A 65 -10.58 9.09 0.95
N GLU A 66 -11.02 8.73 2.14
CA GLU A 66 -10.45 9.23 3.40
C GLU A 66 -8.97 8.83 3.57
N ILE A 67 -8.59 7.62 3.19
CA ILE A 67 -7.17 7.18 3.22
C ILE A 67 -6.33 7.94 2.18
N ILE A 68 -6.86 8.14 0.98
CA ILE A 68 -6.17 8.93 -0.06
C ILE A 68 -6.05 10.40 0.37
N GLU A 69 -7.08 10.95 0.99
CA GLU A 69 -7.09 12.30 1.53
C GLU A 69 -6.13 12.46 2.69
N TRP A 70 -6.01 11.45 3.55
CA TRP A 70 -5.00 11.41 4.60
C TRP A 70 -3.59 11.58 4.04
N CYS A 71 -3.30 11.05 2.85
CA CYS A 71 -2.00 11.17 2.20
C CYS A 71 -1.77 12.56 1.56
N ARG A 72 -2.83 13.37 1.38
CA ARG A 72 -2.72 14.72 0.79
C ARG A 72 -1.86 15.63 1.66
N GLY A 73 -0.89 16.30 1.05
CA GLY A 73 0.03 17.21 1.73
C GLY A 73 1.12 16.54 2.57
N LYS A 74 1.11 15.20 2.72
CA LYS A 74 2.14 14.44 3.45
C LYS A 74 3.19 13.80 2.54
N MET A 75 2.87 13.65 1.25
CA MET A 75 3.76 13.11 0.23
C MET A 75 3.49 13.77 -1.13
N ALA A 76 4.41 13.57 -2.09
CA ALA A 76 4.21 14.00 -3.46
C ALA A 76 3.01 13.31 -4.11
N GLY A 77 2.29 14.02 -4.97
CA GLY A 77 1.00 13.57 -5.50
C GLY A 77 1.04 12.24 -6.25
N TYR A 78 2.15 11.94 -6.93
CA TYR A 78 2.34 10.69 -7.68
C TYR A 78 2.52 9.46 -6.79
N LYS A 79 3.04 9.65 -5.56
CA LYS A 79 3.24 8.59 -4.54
C LYS A 79 1.94 8.18 -3.85
N LYS A 80 0.91 9.03 -3.90
CA LYS A 80 -0.37 8.74 -3.24
C LYS A 80 -0.98 7.45 -3.80
N PRO A 81 -1.61 6.63 -2.94
CA PRO A 81 -2.40 5.50 -3.41
C PRO A 81 -3.45 5.98 -4.41
N LYS A 82 -3.56 5.22 -5.51
CA LYS A 82 -4.60 5.37 -6.53
C LYS A 82 -5.74 4.39 -6.28
N ARG A 83 -5.45 3.29 -5.60
CA ARG A 83 -6.42 2.28 -5.14
C ARG A 83 -6.16 1.95 -3.68
N VAL A 84 -7.23 1.73 -2.92
CA VAL A 84 -7.17 1.24 -1.54
C VAL A 84 -8.04 -0.02 -1.48
N LEU A 85 -7.47 -1.10 -0.99
CA LEU A 85 -8.14 -2.39 -0.79
C LEU A 85 -8.19 -2.65 0.71
N PHE A 86 -9.38 -2.94 1.23
CA PHE A 86 -9.55 -3.33 2.63
C PHE A 86 -9.64 -4.84 2.72
N ILE A 87 -8.88 -5.43 3.64
CA ILE A 87 -8.85 -6.87 3.89
C ILE A 87 -8.87 -7.14 5.39
N ASP A 88 -9.27 -8.35 5.78
CA ASP A 88 -9.15 -8.78 7.17
C ASP A 88 -7.68 -9.02 7.56
N TYR A 89 -7.37 -8.90 8.85
CA TYR A 89 -6.00 -9.12 9.34
C TYR A 89 -5.47 -10.53 9.00
N SER A 90 -6.36 -11.54 8.99
CA SER A 90 -6.02 -12.92 8.61
C SER A 90 -5.73 -13.12 7.12
N GLU A 91 -6.16 -12.19 6.28
CA GLU A 91 -5.93 -12.26 4.83
C GLU A 91 -4.62 -11.60 4.39
N MET A 92 -3.93 -10.87 5.28
CA MET A 92 -2.64 -10.26 4.99
C MET A 92 -1.57 -11.36 4.93
N PRO A 93 -0.99 -11.67 3.75
CA PRO A 93 -0.05 -12.76 3.61
C PRO A 93 1.27 -12.42 4.30
N ARG A 94 1.74 -13.33 5.15
CA ARG A 94 2.95 -13.14 5.96
C ARG A 94 3.82 -14.39 6.01
N THR A 95 5.13 -14.19 6.17
CA THR A 95 6.06 -15.27 6.52
C THR A 95 5.79 -15.77 7.94
N ALA A 96 6.37 -16.93 8.29
CA ALA A 96 6.39 -17.42 9.68
C ALA A 96 7.03 -16.42 10.68
N THR A 97 7.87 -15.50 10.19
CA THR A 97 8.48 -14.42 10.98
C THR A 97 7.67 -13.13 10.99
N GLY A 98 6.46 -13.13 10.41
CA GLY A 98 5.53 -12.01 10.41
C GLY A 98 5.78 -10.95 9.34
N LYS A 99 6.74 -11.16 8.42
CA LYS A 99 6.98 -10.20 7.33
C LYS A 99 5.90 -10.31 6.27
N ILE A 100 5.36 -9.19 5.83
CA ILE A 100 4.37 -9.15 4.76
C ILE A 100 4.99 -9.65 3.46
N LEU A 101 4.20 -10.42 2.70
CA LEU A 101 4.58 -10.99 1.41
C LEU A 101 3.96 -10.18 0.27
N HIS A 102 4.59 -9.06 -0.09
CA HIS A 102 4.16 -8.18 -1.19
C HIS A 102 3.97 -8.90 -2.54
N ARG A 103 4.73 -9.99 -2.78
CA ARG A 103 4.57 -10.82 -3.99
C ARG A 103 3.20 -11.48 -4.05
N GLU A 104 2.73 -12.07 -2.95
CA GLU A 104 1.44 -12.74 -2.92
C GLU A 104 0.29 -11.74 -3.06
N LEU A 105 0.44 -10.53 -2.50
CA LEU A 105 -0.51 -9.44 -2.73
C LEU A 105 -0.59 -9.05 -4.21
N ARG A 106 0.55 -8.93 -4.89
CA ARG A 106 0.58 -8.65 -6.34
C ARG A 106 -0.06 -9.78 -7.15
N GLU A 107 0.23 -11.03 -6.82
CA GLU A 107 -0.38 -12.19 -7.50
C GLU A 107 -1.90 -12.25 -7.26
N LYS A 108 -2.36 -11.98 -6.03
CA LYS A 108 -3.79 -12.01 -5.66
C LYS A 108 -4.59 -10.88 -6.30
N TYR A 109 -4.04 -9.67 -6.36
CA TYR A 109 -4.78 -8.47 -6.78
C TYR A 109 -4.37 -7.91 -8.15
N GLY A 110 -3.29 -8.39 -8.76
CA GLY A 110 -2.78 -7.90 -10.04
C GLY A 110 -3.51 -8.43 -11.28
N GLN A 111 -4.45 -9.35 -11.11
CA GLN A 111 -5.32 -9.87 -12.19
C GLN A 111 -6.71 -9.21 -12.23
N LEU A 112 -6.96 -8.21 -11.37
CA LEU A 112 -8.23 -7.48 -11.24
C LEU A 112 -8.22 -6.21 -12.09
#